data_AF-A0A151GW01-F1
#
_entry.id   AF-A0A151GW01-F1
#
_cell.length_a   1.000
_cell.length_b   1.000
_cell.length_c   1.000
_cell.angle_alpha   90.00
_cell.angle_beta   90.00
_cell.angle_gamma   90.00
#
_symmetry.space_group_name_H-M   'P 1'
#
loop_
_entity.id
_entity.type
_entity.pdbx_description
1 polymer ?
#
loop_
_entity_poly.entity_id
_entity_poly.type
_entity_poly.pdbx_seq_one_letter_code
_entity_poly.pdbx_strand_id
1 'polypeptide(L)'
;MDFVRFRSLPTEIREVIWLLSLPADEPEVCLMWPVNLFEREEGPASMRPSRPFIVDTAFPAMMHVCHESRVLAQDSKRSRVRFRWSIAAACPVPFRHYRPDLDTMYFGAENLHPILRSSDLDDQLSDVKSVAFDIHECLRHEIHVIDFIRQEFGSLQTLSFVLADSTGEKKIDDFGRPECVAFRQPSRWCKLQQIPQEMMDKTRLYPNFPVRGRNPVSLLDFLHYFRTKLEASALEGRRLASAIQGTDRSHVVADEENFLWHGPNLKIQAQTFVEYQKDGSWKEVCGDRQFVASLDTVMSGRYVPMAKRLNPERCRVNDLDGDFELIYLTASDDYDDDDDDDMY
;
A
#
# COMPACT_ATOMS: atom_id res chain seq x y z
N MET A 1 35.86 9.38 19.54
CA MET A 1 35.64 10.17 20.76
C MET A 1 35.04 9.24 21.80
N ASP A 2 35.73 8.97 22.90
CA ASP A 2 35.18 8.14 23.96
C ASP A 2 34.22 8.95 24.83
N PHE A 3 32.99 8.46 24.96
CA PHE A 3 31.93 9.02 25.81
C PHE A 3 32.18 8.68 27.30
N VAL A 4 33.40 8.89 27.82
CA VAL A 4 33.83 8.43 29.15
C VAL A 4 32.94 8.97 30.28
N ARG A 5 32.48 10.22 30.16
CA ARG A 5 31.62 10.87 31.17
C ARG A 5 30.19 10.35 31.20
N PHE A 6 29.71 9.70 30.13
CA PHE A 6 28.35 9.17 30.14
C PHE A 6 28.22 8.05 31.16
N ARG A 7 29.21 7.15 31.24
CA ARG A 7 29.21 6.04 32.21
C ARG A 7 29.29 6.48 33.67
N SER A 8 29.77 7.69 33.95
CA SER A 8 29.80 8.23 35.32
C SER A 8 28.47 8.85 35.77
N LEU A 9 27.48 8.99 34.87
CA LEU A 9 26.17 9.50 35.24
C LEU A 9 25.35 8.43 35.99
N PRO A 10 24.49 8.83 36.95
CA PRO A 10 23.50 7.93 37.54
C PRO A 10 22.64 7.26 36.47
N THR A 11 22.20 6.03 36.74
CA THR A 11 21.44 5.21 35.78
C THR A 11 20.18 5.92 35.30
N GLU A 12 19.48 6.61 36.18
CA GLU A 12 18.26 7.36 35.88
C GLU A 12 18.52 8.45 34.83
N ILE A 13 19.66 9.14 34.94
CA ILE A 13 20.05 10.19 33.99
C ILE A 13 20.43 9.58 32.64
N ARG A 14 21.16 8.46 32.64
CA ARG A 14 21.52 7.73 31.41
C ARG A 14 20.29 7.24 30.67
N GLU A 15 19.32 6.70 31.40
CA GLU A 15 18.05 6.24 30.84
C GLU A 15 17.23 7.39 30.25
N VAL A 16 17.13 8.53 30.94
CA VAL A 16 16.47 9.73 30.38
C VAL A 16 17.15 10.18 29.09
N ILE A 17 18.49 10.25 29.05
CA ILE A 17 19.22 10.62 27.83
C ILE A 17 18.91 9.64 26.69
N TRP A 18 18.86 8.35 26.99
CA TRP A 18 18.52 7.34 25.99
C TRP A 18 17.08 7.46 25.49
N LEU A 19 16.10 7.68 26.37
CA LEU A 19 14.71 7.87 25.97
C LEU A 19 14.53 9.15 25.13
N LEU A 20 15.28 10.21 25.44
CA LEU A 20 15.31 11.44 24.64
C LEU A 20 16.02 11.25 23.29
N SER A 21 16.80 10.18 23.12
CA SER A 21 17.50 9.85 21.88
C SER A 21 16.66 8.98 20.93
N LEU A 22 15.45 8.58 21.34
CA LEU A 22 14.53 7.90 20.44
C LEU A 22 14.11 8.86 19.32
N PRO A 23 14.15 8.42 18.05
CA PRO A 23 13.74 9.28 16.94
C PRO A 23 12.26 9.62 17.07
N ALA A 24 11.86 10.77 16.51
CA ALA A 24 10.46 11.03 16.25
C ALA A 24 9.90 10.01 15.25
N ASP A 25 8.59 9.75 15.30
CA ASP A 25 7.95 8.89 14.32
C ASP A 25 8.12 9.48 12.91
N GLU A 26 8.62 8.66 11.99
CA GLU A 26 8.67 8.98 10.57
C GLU A 26 7.43 8.42 9.85
N PRO A 27 7.00 9.03 8.71
CA PRO A 27 6.00 8.43 7.83
C PRO A 27 6.48 7.06 7.31
N GLU A 28 5.65 6.04 7.48
CA GLU A 28 5.91 4.69 6.98
C GLU A 28 4.79 4.24 6.02
N VAL A 29 5.01 3.10 5.35
CA VAL A 29 4.01 2.50 4.47
C VAL A 29 3.33 1.33 5.17
N CYS A 30 2.01 1.42 5.31
CA CYS A 30 1.17 0.31 5.73
C CYS A 30 0.82 -0.53 4.51
N LEU A 31 1.64 -1.55 4.29
CA LEU A 31 1.37 -2.59 3.32
C LEU A 31 0.19 -3.43 3.83
N MET A 32 -0.90 -3.45 3.08
CA MET A 32 -2.06 -4.26 3.46
C MET A 32 -1.72 -5.75 3.45
N TRP A 33 -2.30 -6.42 4.43
CA TRP A 33 -2.15 -7.84 4.67
C TRP A 33 -3.52 -8.44 5.01
N PRO A 34 -3.88 -9.67 4.59
CA PRO A 34 -3.17 -10.53 3.63
C PRO A 34 -2.82 -9.83 2.33
N VAL A 35 -1.69 -10.20 1.72
CA VAL A 35 -1.33 -9.65 0.41
C VAL A 35 -2.25 -10.26 -0.64
N ASN A 36 -2.43 -11.58 -0.59
CA ASN A 36 -3.35 -12.34 -1.42
C ASN A 36 -4.67 -12.60 -0.69
N LEU A 37 -5.74 -11.98 -1.16
CA LEU A 37 -7.10 -12.22 -0.69
C LEU A 37 -7.76 -13.26 -1.61
N PHE A 38 -7.97 -14.48 -1.10
CA PHE A 38 -8.52 -15.61 -1.86
C PHE A 38 -9.94 -15.93 -1.40
N GLU A 39 -10.92 -15.31 -2.06
CA GLU A 39 -12.34 -15.58 -1.78
C GLU A 39 -12.73 -17.04 -2.08
N ARG A 40 -12.22 -17.60 -3.19
CA ARG A 40 -12.58 -18.95 -3.67
C ARG A 40 -12.35 -20.03 -2.61
N GLU A 41 -11.28 -19.91 -1.82
CA GLU A 41 -10.86 -20.93 -0.86
C GLU A 41 -11.45 -20.72 0.54
N GLU A 42 -11.66 -19.49 0.98
CA GLU A 42 -12.00 -19.16 2.37
C GLU A 42 -13.28 -18.31 2.54
N GLY A 43 -13.98 -18.02 1.45
CA GLY A 43 -15.24 -17.27 1.42
C GLY A 43 -15.07 -15.76 1.60
N PRO A 44 -16.17 -14.99 1.68
CA PRO A 44 -16.13 -13.53 1.63
C PRO A 44 -15.33 -12.86 2.75
N ALA A 45 -15.21 -13.53 3.91
CA ALA A 45 -14.44 -13.01 5.04
C ALA A 45 -12.92 -12.93 4.76
N SER A 46 -12.40 -13.73 3.81
CA SER A 46 -11.00 -13.69 3.40
C SER A 46 -10.70 -12.54 2.41
N MET A 47 -11.71 -11.78 1.99
CA MET A 47 -11.56 -10.57 1.17
C MET A 47 -11.24 -9.31 1.98
N ARG A 48 -11.03 -9.44 3.30
CA ARG A 48 -10.76 -8.30 4.17
C ARG A 48 -9.30 -8.29 4.64
N PRO A 49 -8.64 -7.12 4.63
CA PRO A 49 -7.37 -6.97 5.31
C PRO A 49 -7.48 -7.35 6.80
N SER A 50 -6.50 -8.11 7.29
CA SER A 50 -6.39 -8.50 8.69
C SER A 50 -5.94 -7.33 9.56
N ARG A 51 -6.51 -7.27 10.77
CA ARG A 51 -6.18 -6.27 11.79
C ARG A 51 -5.33 -6.85 12.93
N PRO A 52 -4.62 -5.98 13.69
CA PRO A 52 -4.47 -4.53 13.49
C PRO A 52 -3.55 -4.18 12.31
N PHE A 53 -3.76 -2.99 11.73
CA PHE A 53 -2.85 -2.41 10.75
C PHE A 53 -1.54 -1.98 11.42
N ILE A 54 -0.43 -2.32 10.79
CA ILE A 54 0.92 -2.21 11.36
C ILE A 54 1.90 -1.74 10.29
N VAL A 55 2.89 -0.96 10.71
CA VAL A 55 4.01 -0.53 9.88
C VAL A 55 5.32 -1.04 10.48
N ASP A 56 6.24 -1.47 9.62
CA ASP A 56 7.64 -1.66 10.03
C ASP A 56 8.29 -0.28 10.22
N THR A 57 9.15 -0.14 11.22
CA THR A 57 9.88 1.11 11.47
C THR A 57 11.38 0.88 11.42
N ALA A 58 12.16 1.95 11.40
CA ALA A 58 13.60 1.88 11.60
C ALA A 58 13.97 1.27 12.96
N PHE A 59 15.11 0.59 13.04
CA PHE A 59 15.77 0.33 14.31
C PHE A 59 16.20 1.66 14.95
N PRO A 60 15.80 1.97 16.19
CA PRO A 60 16.30 3.16 16.87
C PRO A 60 17.83 3.15 16.92
N ALA A 61 18.47 4.26 16.55
CA ALA A 61 19.93 4.36 16.51
C ALA A 61 20.59 3.92 17.82
N MET A 62 19.94 4.18 18.96
CA MET A 62 20.40 3.78 20.29
C MET A 62 20.61 2.26 20.45
N MET A 63 19.93 1.40 19.68
CA MET A 63 20.12 -0.06 19.73
C MET A 63 21.51 -0.52 19.26
N HIS A 64 22.19 0.33 18.50
CA HIS A 64 23.50 0.06 17.93
C HIS A 64 24.65 0.62 18.78
N VAL A 65 24.34 1.36 19.86
CA VAL A 65 25.35 2.04 20.68
C VAL A 65 25.98 1.10 21.71
N CYS A 66 25.20 0.53 22.62
CA CYS A 66 25.69 -0.36 23.66
C CYS A 66 24.61 -1.34 24.16
N HIS A 67 24.98 -2.23 25.08
CA HIS A 67 24.04 -3.20 25.65
C HIS A 67 22.91 -2.54 26.44
N GLU A 68 23.24 -1.59 27.32
CA GLU A 68 22.27 -0.87 28.15
C GLU A 68 21.19 -0.17 27.32
N SER A 69 21.60 0.59 26.30
CA SER A 69 20.67 1.30 25.42
C SER A 69 19.80 0.32 24.64
N ARG A 70 20.33 -0.84 24.23
CA ARG A 70 19.54 -1.87 23.56
C ARG A 70 18.49 -2.48 24.47
N VAL A 71 18.84 -2.81 25.71
CA VAL A 71 17.91 -3.35 26.71
C VAL A 71 16.78 -2.34 26.97
N LEU A 72 17.13 -1.07 27.13
CA LEU A 72 16.14 -0.01 27.32
C LEU A 72 15.22 0.18 26.11
N ALA A 73 15.76 0.15 24.89
CA ALA A 73 14.96 0.24 23.67
C ALA A 73 13.96 -0.93 23.57
N GLN A 74 14.40 -2.14 23.92
CA GLN A 74 13.57 -3.36 23.89
C GLN A 74 12.53 -3.43 25.03
N ASP A 75 12.67 -2.63 26.08
CA ASP A 75 11.65 -2.48 27.12
C ASP A 75 10.51 -1.56 26.64
N SER A 76 9.53 -2.17 25.96
CA SER A 76 8.40 -1.47 25.36
C SER A 76 7.54 -0.67 26.35
N LYS A 77 7.56 -1.01 27.65
CA LYS A 77 6.85 -0.23 28.67
C LYS A 77 7.50 1.13 28.91
N ARG A 78 8.82 1.21 28.72
CA ARG A 78 9.62 2.41 28.96
C ARG A 78 9.89 3.19 27.69
N SER A 79 10.34 2.51 26.63
CA SER A 79 10.70 3.13 25.35
C SER A 79 9.49 3.42 24.47
N ARG A 80 8.36 2.73 24.69
CA ARG A 80 7.19 2.69 23.78
C ARG A 80 7.49 2.10 22.40
N VAL A 81 8.72 1.67 22.13
CA VAL A 81 9.09 0.95 20.91
C VAL A 81 8.60 -0.48 21.04
N ARG A 82 7.84 -0.95 20.06
CA ARG A 82 7.33 -2.32 20.04
C ARG A 82 8.18 -3.17 19.11
N PHE A 83 8.36 -4.42 19.48
CA PHE A 83 9.10 -5.40 18.68
C PHE A 83 8.23 -6.63 18.45
N ARG A 84 8.32 -7.20 17.26
CA ARG A 84 7.72 -8.48 16.88
C ARG A 84 8.78 -9.40 16.31
N TRP A 85 8.55 -10.70 16.31
CA TRP A 85 9.49 -11.64 15.73
C TRP A 85 9.45 -11.58 14.21
N SER A 86 10.61 -11.48 13.55
CA SER A 86 10.74 -11.71 12.11
C SER A 86 11.38 -13.07 11.86
N ILE A 87 10.70 -13.91 11.08
CA ILE A 87 11.21 -15.21 10.64
C ILE A 87 12.36 -14.99 9.67
N ALA A 88 12.21 -14.05 8.72
CA ALA A 88 13.21 -13.77 7.69
C ALA A 88 14.51 -13.17 8.26
N ALA A 89 14.41 -12.31 9.28
CA ALA A 89 15.56 -11.71 9.94
C ALA A 89 16.09 -12.56 11.12
N ALA A 90 15.34 -13.57 11.56
CA ALA A 90 15.61 -14.39 12.75
C ALA A 90 15.87 -13.55 14.02
N CYS A 91 15.17 -12.42 14.15
CA CYS A 91 15.31 -11.52 15.30
C CYS A 91 14.05 -10.67 15.53
N PRO A 92 13.92 -10.03 16.70
CA PRO A 92 12.88 -9.03 16.93
C PRO A 92 13.13 -7.78 16.08
N VAL A 93 12.11 -7.34 15.35
CA VAL A 93 12.12 -6.15 14.50
C VAL A 93 11.12 -5.11 15.03
N PRO A 94 11.47 -3.82 14.97
CA PRO A 94 10.62 -2.77 15.51
C PRO A 94 9.41 -2.53 14.61
N PHE A 95 8.30 -2.17 15.24
CA PHE A 95 7.07 -1.83 14.55
C PHE A 95 6.24 -0.85 15.36
N ARG A 96 5.22 -0.28 14.73
CA ARG A 96 4.13 0.42 15.42
C ARG A 96 2.79 0.16 14.73
N HIS A 97 1.71 0.53 15.41
CA HIS A 97 0.40 0.57 14.79
C HIS A 97 0.36 1.65 13.71
N TYR A 98 -0.41 1.37 12.66
CA TYR A 98 -0.71 2.33 11.62
C TYR A 98 -1.36 3.58 12.20
N ARG A 99 -0.95 4.73 11.67
CA ARG A 99 -1.43 6.06 12.06
C ARG A 99 -1.99 6.78 10.83
N PRO A 100 -3.32 6.92 10.69
CA PRO A 100 -3.95 7.53 9.50
C PRO A 100 -3.47 8.95 9.18
N ASP A 101 -3.01 9.68 10.20
CA ASP A 101 -2.50 11.05 10.10
C ASP A 101 -1.05 11.16 9.61
N LEU A 102 -0.30 10.05 9.67
CA LEU A 102 1.16 10.02 9.45
C LEU A 102 1.57 9.06 8.33
N ASP A 103 0.95 7.90 8.26
CA ASP A 103 1.34 6.80 7.39
C ASP A 103 0.58 6.77 6.08
N THR A 104 1.20 6.15 5.07
CA THR A 104 0.54 5.89 3.79
C THR A 104 -0.01 4.47 3.75
N MET A 105 -1.31 4.32 3.54
CA MET A 105 -1.93 3.01 3.31
C MET A 105 -1.73 2.59 1.85
N TYR A 106 -1.21 1.40 1.60
CA TYR A 106 -0.94 0.92 0.24
C TYR A 106 -1.88 -0.22 -0.19
N PHE A 107 -2.50 -0.04 -1.35
CA PHE A 107 -3.36 -0.99 -2.04
C PHE A 107 -2.64 -1.53 -3.28
N GLY A 108 -2.26 -2.81 -3.23
CA GLY A 108 -1.50 -3.49 -4.27
C GLY A 108 -2.38 -4.33 -5.18
N ALA A 109 -1.80 -4.90 -6.23
CA ALA A 109 -2.57 -5.65 -7.21
C ALA A 109 -3.24 -6.91 -6.66
N GLU A 110 -2.62 -7.56 -5.67
CA GLU A 110 -3.11 -8.80 -5.06
C GLU A 110 -4.32 -8.57 -4.13
N ASN A 111 -4.59 -7.33 -3.71
CA ASN A 111 -5.68 -7.02 -2.76
C ASN A 111 -6.67 -5.95 -3.21
N LEU A 112 -6.30 -5.04 -4.12
CA LEU A 112 -7.17 -3.93 -4.51
C LEU A 112 -8.47 -4.42 -5.13
N HIS A 113 -8.43 -5.36 -6.08
CA HIS A 113 -9.64 -5.80 -6.77
C HIS A 113 -10.68 -6.46 -5.83
N PRO A 114 -10.33 -7.41 -4.95
CA PRO A 114 -11.25 -7.91 -3.92
C PRO A 114 -11.82 -6.81 -3.01
N ILE A 115 -10.98 -5.82 -2.66
CA ILE A 115 -11.38 -4.70 -1.81
C ILE A 115 -12.38 -3.79 -2.52
N LEU A 116 -12.18 -3.49 -3.81
CA LEU A 116 -13.12 -2.70 -4.61
C LEU A 116 -14.50 -3.36 -4.76
N ARG A 117 -14.58 -4.70 -4.62
CA ARG A 117 -15.84 -5.45 -4.63
C ARG A 117 -16.50 -5.53 -3.26
N SER A 118 -15.78 -5.21 -2.19
CA SER A 118 -16.30 -5.27 -0.83
C SER A 118 -17.04 -3.98 -0.51
N SER A 119 -18.33 -4.07 -0.18
CA SER A 119 -19.16 -2.92 0.19
C SER A 119 -19.06 -2.52 1.66
N ASP A 120 -18.17 -3.16 2.42
CA ASP A 120 -18.12 -3.08 3.89
C ASP A 120 -16.66 -3.01 4.35
N LEU A 121 -15.97 -2.00 3.84
CA LEU A 121 -14.77 -1.52 4.50
C LEU A 121 -15.16 -0.62 5.66
N ASP A 122 -14.37 -0.73 6.70
CA ASP A 122 -14.68 -0.20 8.02
C ASP A 122 -14.49 1.34 8.05
N ASP A 123 -15.31 2.02 8.85
CA ASP A 123 -15.36 3.49 9.05
C ASP A 123 -13.98 4.16 9.24
N GLN A 124 -12.95 3.40 9.63
CA GLN A 124 -11.59 3.89 9.83
C GLN A 124 -10.86 4.39 8.57
N LEU A 125 -11.33 4.07 7.35
CA LEU A 125 -10.70 4.60 6.14
C LEU A 125 -10.94 6.10 5.94
N SER A 126 -12.02 6.63 6.52
CA SER A 126 -12.39 8.05 6.41
C SER A 126 -11.33 9.00 6.98
N ASP A 127 -10.55 8.54 7.96
CA ASP A 127 -9.47 9.29 8.62
C ASP A 127 -8.13 9.23 7.88
N VAL A 128 -8.01 8.41 6.83
CA VAL A 128 -6.75 8.19 6.12
C VAL A 128 -6.38 9.42 5.30
N LYS A 129 -5.23 10.02 5.62
CA LYS A 129 -4.73 11.22 4.92
C LYS A 129 -3.83 10.90 3.73
N SER A 130 -3.21 9.72 3.70
CA SER A 130 -2.30 9.33 2.62
C SER A 130 -2.61 7.92 2.14
N VAL A 131 -2.90 7.78 0.85
CA VAL A 131 -3.15 6.50 0.20
C VAL A 131 -2.24 6.33 -1.01
N ALA A 132 -1.83 5.09 -1.25
CA ALA A 132 -1.05 4.70 -2.39
C ALA A 132 -1.70 3.50 -3.08
N PHE A 133 -1.78 3.55 -4.41
CA PHE A 133 -2.32 2.46 -5.21
C PHE A 133 -1.29 1.98 -6.24
N ASP A 134 -1.30 0.68 -6.54
CA ASP A 134 -0.65 0.16 -7.72
C ASP A 134 -1.22 0.85 -8.98
N ILE A 135 -0.35 1.46 -9.79
CA ILE A 135 -0.79 2.22 -10.96
C ILE A 135 -1.46 1.33 -12.02
N HIS A 136 -1.03 0.07 -12.15
CA HIS A 136 -1.57 -0.85 -13.14
C HIS A 136 -3.02 -1.18 -12.81
N GLU A 137 -3.32 -1.45 -11.56
CA GLU A 137 -4.71 -1.67 -11.14
C GLU A 137 -5.57 -0.42 -11.24
N CYS A 138 -4.99 0.76 -10.99
CA CYS A 138 -5.71 2.02 -11.25
C CYS A 138 -6.08 2.20 -12.72
N LEU A 139 -5.21 1.79 -13.64
CA LEU A 139 -5.49 1.85 -15.08
C LEU A 139 -6.55 0.81 -15.48
N ARG A 140 -6.53 -0.37 -14.85
CA ARG A 140 -7.47 -1.46 -15.12
C ARG A 140 -8.87 -1.18 -14.56
N HIS A 141 -8.94 -0.58 -13.38
CA HIS A 141 -10.17 -0.39 -12.61
C HIS A 141 -10.47 1.09 -12.32
N GLU A 142 -10.12 2.00 -13.24
CA GLU A 142 -10.17 3.47 -13.03
C GLU A 142 -11.46 3.93 -12.34
N ILE A 143 -12.62 3.60 -12.92
CA ILE A 143 -13.92 4.07 -12.41
C ILE A 143 -14.14 3.57 -10.99
N HIS A 144 -13.89 2.29 -10.73
CA HIS A 144 -14.05 1.69 -9.41
C HIS A 144 -13.08 2.29 -8.39
N VAL A 145 -11.82 2.54 -8.76
CA VAL A 145 -10.84 3.18 -7.87
C VAL A 145 -11.24 4.62 -7.56
N ILE A 146 -11.76 5.37 -8.53
CA ILE A 146 -12.24 6.73 -8.30
C ILE A 146 -13.43 6.74 -7.35
N ASP A 147 -14.41 5.86 -7.58
CA ASP A 147 -15.57 5.74 -6.70
C ASP A 147 -15.18 5.28 -5.30
N PHE A 148 -14.22 4.36 -5.21
CA PHE A 148 -13.65 3.89 -3.96
C PHE A 148 -12.93 4.99 -3.19
N ILE A 149 -12.06 5.76 -3.84
CA ILE A 149 -11.38 6.91 -3.23
C ILE A 149 -12.41 7.90 -2.69
N ARG A 150 -13.46 8.14 -3.49
CA ARG A 150 -14.53 9.06 -3.12
C ARG A 150 -15.27 8.55 -1.87
N GLN A 151 -15.74 7.31 -1.89
CA GLN A 151 -16.57 6.76 -0.82
C GLN A 151 -15.81 6.59 0.49
N GLU A 152 -14.55 6.14 0.44
CA GLU A 152 -13.85 5.66 1.63
C GLU A 152 -12.91 6.69 2.27
N PHE A 153 -12.38 7.67 1.53
CA PHE A 153 -11.25 8.50 2.00
C PHE A 153 -11.62 9.98 2.16
N GLY A 154 -12.56 10.30 3.04
CA GLY A 154 -13.01 11.69 3.28
C GLY A 154 -11.89 12.67 3.68
N SER A 155 -10.91 12.22 4.45
CA SER A 155 -9.79 13.06 4.94
C SER A 155 -8.55 13.07 4.04
N LEU A 156 -8.65 12.60 2.79
CA LEU A 156 -7.48 12.40 1.94
C LEU A 156 -6.69 13.69 1.68
N GLN A 157 -5.36 13.62 1.74
CA GLN A 157 -4.46 14.74 1.46
C GLN A 157 -3.42 14.37 0.42
N THR A 158 -3.00 13.10 0.39
CA THR A 158 -2.02 12.60 -0.57
C THR A 158 -2.53 11.33 -1.25
N LEU A 159 -2.59 11.35 -2.57
CA LEU A 159 -2.86 10.21 -3.43
C LEU A 159 -1.59 9.89 -4.23
N SER A 160 -1.06 8.69 -4.04
CA SER A 160 0.15 8.22 -4.71
C SER A 160 -0.16 7.08 -5.68
N PHE A 161 0.36 7.17 -6.89
CA PHE A 161 0.38 6.06 -7.85
C PHE A 161 1.76 5.41 -7.83
N VAL A 162 1.80 4.13 -7.51
CA VAL A 162 3.05 3.40 -7.29
C VAL A 162 3.39 2.58 -8.53
N LEU A 163 4.60 2.80 -9.03
CA LEU A 163 5.21 2.02 -10.10
C LEU A 163 6.18 1.00 -9.50
N ALA A 164 6.29 -0.16 -10.17
CA ALA A 164 7.25 -1.20 -9.84
C ALA A 164 8.70 -0.68 -9.72
N ASP A 165 9.09 0.21 -10.62
CA ASP A 165 10.39 0.87 -10.63
C ASP A 165 10.28 2.27 -11.26
N SER A 166 11.34 3.06 -11.12
CA SER A 166 11.46 4.39 -11.72
C SER A 166 12.09 4.38 -13.11
N THR A 167 12.51 3.21 -13.63
CA THR A 167 13.25 3.11 -14.88
C THR A 167 12.32 3.22 -16.10
N GLY A 168 12.82 3.89 -17.15
CA GLY A 168 12.02 4.30 -18.30
C GLY A 168 11.78 3.19 -19.33
N GLU A 169 10.62 3.29 -19.99
CA GLU A 169 10.00 2.38 -20.97
C GLU A 169 9.57 1.01 -20.45
N LYS A 170 8.33 0.96 -19.96
CA LYS A 170 7.59 -0.29 -19.76
C LYS A 170 7.28 -0.90 -21.12
N LYS A 171 7.73 -2.14 -21.32
CA LYS A 171 7.53 -2.87 -22.58
C LYS A 171 6.06 -3.20 -22.80
N ILE A 172 5.66 -3.12 -24.05
CA ILE A 172 4.42 -3.70 -24.52
C ILE A 172 4.77 -5.11 -25.01
N ASP A 173 3.93 -6.09 -24.73
CA ASP A 173 4.03 -7.43 -25.32
C ASP A 173 3.85 -7.37 -26.84
N ASP A 174 4.19 -8.46 -27.53
CA ASP A 174 4.06 -8.60 -28.99
C ASP A 174 2.60 -8.43 -29.50
N PHE A 175 1.61 -8.42 -28.60
CA PHE A 175 0.18 -8.25 -28.91
C PHE A 175 -0.32 -6.82 -28.66
N GLY A 176 0.57 -5.89 -28.33
CA GLY A 176 0.18 -4.53 -28.01
C GLY A 176 -0.50 -4.41 -26.64
N ARG A 177 -0.41 -5.44 -25.78
CA ARG A 177 -0.88 -5.42 -24.40
C ARG A 177 0.30 -5.04 -23.50
N PRO A 178 0.10 -4.24 -22.44
CA PRO A 178 1.14 -4.10 -21.43
C PRO A 178 1.51 -5.51 -20.93
N GLU A 179 2.78 -5.92 -21.02
CA GLU A 179 3.24 -7.10 -20.25
C GLU A 179 2.83 -6.82 -18.81
N CYS A 180 2.03 -7.69 -18.17
CA CYS A 180 1.43 -7.44 -16.85
C CYS A 180 2.41 -6.72 -15.90
N VAL A 181 2.19 -5.42 -15.65
CA VAL A 181 3.14 -4.59 -14.89
C VAL A 181 2.70 -4.36 -13.44
N ALA A 182 1.67 -5.08 -13.01
CA ALA A 182 1.41 -5.23 -11.59
C ALA A 182 2.63 -5.90 -10.94
N PHE A 183 2.88 -5.59 -9.67
CA PHE A 183 4.05 -6.10 -8.98
C PHE A 183 3.69 -6.49 -7.55
N ARG A 184 4.50 -7.37 -6.99
CA ARG A 184 4.40 -7.69 -5.58
C ARG A 184 5.08 -6.63 -4.73
N GLN A 185 4.38 -6.23 -3.67
CA GLN A 185 4.88 -5.26 -2.71
C GLN A 185 6.19 -5.72 -2.02
N PRO A 186 6.96 -4.80 -1.42
CA PRO A 186 8.16 -5.13 -0.68
C PRO A 186 7.86 -6.10 0.48
N SER A 187 8.87 -6.91 0.83
CA SER A 187 8.76 -7.87 1.94
C SER A 187 9.55 -7.42 3.16
N ARG A 188 10.40 -6.39 3.04
CA ARG A 188 11.15 -5.78 4.14
C ARG A 188 10.66 -4.36 4.44
N TRP A 189 11.30 -3.73 5.42
CA TRP A 189 11.06 -2.31 5.70
C TRP A 189 11.29 -1.49 4.42
N CYS A 190 10.27 -0.73 4.03
CA CYS A 190 10.22 -0.03 2.76
C CYS A 190 9.72 1.40 2.94
N LYS A 191 10.03 2.24 1.96
CA LYS A 191 9.54 3.61 1.85
C LYS A 191 9.07 3.89 0.42
N LEU A 192 8.20 4.88 0.27
CA LEU A 192 7.83 5.40 -1.05
C LEU A 192 8.78 6.53 -1.44
N GLN A 193 9.45 6.37 -2.57
CA GLN A 193 10.31 7.38 -3.18
C GLN A 193 9.55 8.07 -4.31
N GLN A 194 9.55 9.40 -4.33
CA GLN A 194 8.94 10.16 -5.42
C GLN A 194 9.73 9.96 -6.72
N ILE A 195 9.01 9.68 -7.81
CA ILE A 195 9.62 9.59 -9.14
C ILE A 195 9.97 11.02 -9.61
N PRO A 196 11.22 11.27 -10.05
CA PRO A 196 11.61 12.59 -10.55
C PRO A 196 10.75 13.02 -11.75
N GLN A 197 10.46 14.32 -11.86
CA GLN A 197 9.64 14.88 -12.94
C GLN A 197 10.15 14.49 -14.33
N GLU A 198 11.46 14.54 -14.55
CA GLU A 198 12.10 14.17 -15.81
C GLU A 198 11.83 12.71 -16.22
N MET A 199 11.64 11.82 -15.23
CA MET A 199 11.30 10.43 -15.47
C MET A 199 9.80 10.28 -15.74
N MET A 200 8.94 11.06 -15.06
CA MET A 200 7.49 11.05 -15.30
C MET A 200 7.14 11.43 -16.75
N ASP A 201 7.86 12.39 -17.34
CA ASP A 201 7.63 12.81 -18.72
C ASP A 201 8.07 11.76 -19.75
N LYS A 202 8.99 10.87 -19.37
CA LYS A 202 9.52 9.78 -20.20
C LYS A 202 8.74 8.48 -20.03
N THR A 203 8.21 8.22 -18.83
CA THR A 203 7.43 7.03 -18.55
C THR A 203 6.12 7.07 -19.33
N ARG A 204 5.92 6.02 -20.14
CA ARG A 204 4.71 5.82 -20.95
C ARG A 204 3.81 4.79 -20.28
N LEU A 205 2.53 5.13 -20.17
CA LEU A 205 1.48 4.25 -19.69
C LEU A 205 0.54 3.92 -20.84
N TYR A 206 0.04 2.69 -20.85
CA TYR A 206 -0.90 2.20 -21.85
C TYR A 206 -2.26 1.99 -21.18
N PRO A 207 -3.06 3.06 -21.05
CA PRO A 207 -4.36 2.93 -20.43
C PRO A 207 -5.28 2.06 -21.29
N ASN A 208 -6.09 1.23 -20.65
CA ASN A 208 -7.11 0.43 -21.33
C ASN A 208 -8.42 1.23 -21.55
N PHE A 209 -8.33 2.55 -21.74
CA PHE A 209 -9.52 3.40 -21.84
C PHE A 209 -10.11 3.37 -23.26
N PRO A 210 -11.43 3.13 -23.41
CA PRO A 210 -12.06 3.00 -24.72
C PRO A 210 -12.05 4.29 -25.56
N VAL A 211 -11.66 5.44 -24.99
CA VAL A 211 -11.93 6.77 -25.57
C VAL A 211 -10.74 7.40 -26.33
N ARG A 212 -9.50 6.91 -26.21
CA ARG A 212 -8.31 7.60 -26.77
C ARG A 212 -7.41 6.79 -27.72
N GLY A 213 -7.87 5.61 -28.14
CA GLY A 213 -7.02 4.68 -28.89
C GLY A 213 -5.89 4.13 -28.01
N ARG A 214 -5.17 3.11 -28.49
CA ARG A 214 -4.07 2.45 -27.77
C ARG A 214 -2.80 3.31 -27.67
N ASN A 215 -2.93 4.63 -27.72
CA ASN A 215 -1.79 5.54 -27.70
C ASN A 215 -1.24 5.64 -26.28
N PRO A 216 0.08 5.52 -26.08
CA PRO A 216 0.68 5.73 -24.79
C PRO A 216 0.47 7.18 -24.33
N VAL A 217 0.23 7.35 -23.03
CA VAL A 217 0.21 8.66 -22.36
C VAL A 217 1.43 8.79 -21.44
N SER A 218 1.92 10.02 -21.21
CA SER A 218 2.96 10.20 -20.18
C SER A 218 2.38 9.92 -18.78
N LEU A 219 3.24 9.55 -17.84
CA LEU A 219 2.84 9.40 -16.44
C LEU A 219 2.30 10.73 -15.90
N LEU A 220 2.90 11.86 -16.28
CA LEU A 220 2.41 13.18 -15.89
C LEU A 220 0.99 13.45 -16.41
N ASP A 221 0.73 13.18 -17.69
CA ASP A 221 -0.59 13.36 -18.30
C ASP A 221 -1.63 12.46 -17.63
N PHE A 222 -1.26 11.24 -17.26
CA PHE A 222 -2.11 10.34 -16.49
C PHE A 222 -2.47 10.93 -15.12
N LEU A 223 -1.51 11.47 -14.36
CA LEU A 223 -1.81 12.10 -13.07
C LEU A 223 -2.78 13.27 -13.21
N HIS A 224 -2.62 14.11 -14.23
CA HIS A 224 -3.53 15.22 -14.53
C HIS A 224 -4.93 14.73 -14.94
N TYR A 225 -4.98 13.71 -15.79
CA TYR A 225 -6.22 13.09 -16.21
C TYR A 225 -6.98 12.49 -15.01
N PHE A 226 -6.29 11.71 -14.16
CA PHE A 226 -6.89 11.08 -12.99
C PHE A 226 -7.41 12.13 -12.01
N ARG A 227 -6.65 13.20 -11.75
CA ARG A 227 -7.11 14.35 -10.97
C ARG A 227 -8.44 14.89 -11.50
N THR A 228 -8.50 15.18 -12.80
CA THR A 228 -9.68 15.75 -13.45
C THR A 228 -10.90 14.84 -13.28
N LYS A 229 -10.71 13.52 -13.43
CA LYS A 229 -11.77 12.53 -13.26
C LYS A 229 -12.23 12.39 -11.82
N LEU A 230 -11.30 12.37 -10.87
CA LEU A 230 -11.61 12.33 -9.44
C LEU A 230 -12.39 13.59 -9.00
N GLU A 231 -11.97 14.77 -9.44
CA GLU A 231 -12.66 16.03 -9.17
C GLU A 231 -14.07 16.07 -9.80
N ALA A 232 -14.22 15.55 -11.03
CA ALA A 232 -15.50 15.46 -11.70
C ALA A 232 -16.45 14.46 -11.01
N SER A 233 -15.96 13.28 -10.63
CA SER A 233 -16.76 12.26 -9.93
C SER A 233 -17.32 12.81 -8.63
N ALA A 234 -16.49 13.51 -7.86
CA ALA A 234 -16.95 13.99 -6.57
C ALA A 234 -17.74 15.33 -6.64
N LEU A 235 -17.62 16.10 -7.74
CA LEU A 235 -18.64 17.11 -8.10
C LEU A 235 -20.00 16.46 -8.42
N GLU A 236 -20.01 15.37 -9.17
CA GLU A 236 -21.25 14.65 -9.49
C GLU A 236 -21.88 14.02 -8.23
N GLY A 237 -21.07 13.43 -7.35
CA GLY A 237 -21.50 12.94 -6.05
C GLY A 237 -22.22 14.01 -5.23
N ARG A 238 -21.70 15.25 -5.20
CA ARG A 238 -22.37 16.39 -4.56
C ARG A 238 -23.70 16.74 -5.22
N ARG A 239 -23.76 16.78 -6.56
CA ARG A 239 -25.01 17.07 -7.28
C ARG A 239 -26.10 16.05 -6.96
N LEU A 240 -25.75 14.77 -6.96
CA LEU A 240 -26.66 13.69 -6.61
C LEU A 240 -27.13 13.80 -5.15
N ALA A 241 -26.21 14.07 -4.21
CA ALA A 241 -26.57 14.29 -2.81
C ALA A 241 -27.53 15.47 -2.63
N SER A 242 -27.25 16.62 -3.25
CA SER A 242 -28.11 17.81 -3.22
C SER A 242 -29.49 17.57 -3.85
N ALA A 243 -29.59 16.72 -4.88
CA ALA A 243 -30.89 16.36 -5.49
C ALA A 243 -31.76 15.49 -4.55
N ILE A 244 -31.14 14.61 -3.77
CA ILE A 244 -31.81 13.70 -2.82
C ILE A 244 -32.29 14.45 -1.56
N GLN A 245 -31.59 15.52 -1.15
CA GLN A 245 -31.95 16.34 0.02
C GLN A 245 -33.37 16.97 -0.03
N GLY A 246 -34.05 16.93 -1.18
CA GLY A 246 -35.45 17.32 -1.32
C GLY A 246 -36.47 16.34 -0.71
N THR A 247 -36.06 15.14 -0.30
CA THR A 247 -37.02 14.02 -0.04
C THR A 247 -37.16 13.55 1.41
N ASP A 248 -36.12 13.55 2.25
CA ASP A 248 -36.25 13.39 3.72
C ASP A 248 -34.90 13.70 4.37
N ARG A 249 -34.88 14.46 5.47
CA ARG A 249 -33.74 15.33 5.85
C ARG A 249 -32.78 14.78 6.91
N SER A 250 -32.97 13.58 7.47
CA SER A 250 -32.25 13.21 8.70
C SER A 250 -30.96 12.40 8.54
N HIS A 251 -30.65 11.82 7.37
CA HIS A 251 -29.51 10.90 7.24
C HIS A 251 -28.42 11.28 6.21
N VAL A 252 -28.65 12.25 5.32
CA VAL A 252 -27.74 12.54 4.18
C VAL A 252 -26.84 13.76 4.40
N VAL A 253 -27.09 14.57 5.44
CA VAL A 253 -26.38 15.86 5.66
C VAL A 253 -24.95 15.68 6.18
N ALA A 254 -24.59 14.51 6.71
CA ALA A 254 -23.25 14.29 7.26
C ALA A 254 -22.14 14.18 6.19
N ASP A 255 -22.47 13.91 4.92
CA ASP A 255 -21.46 13.57 3.91
C ASP A 255 -20.95 14.72 3.05
N GLU A 256 -21.65 15.87 2.96
CA GLU A 256 -21.18 16.97 2.10
C GLU A 256 -19.93 17.68 2.67
N GLU A 257 -19.77 17.73 4.00
CA GLU A 257 -18.56 18.26 4.66
C GLU A 257 -17.40 17.26 4.70
N ASN A 258 -17.65 15.97 4.43
CA ASN A 258 -16.66 14.91 4.57
C ASN A 258 -15.65 14.84 3.43
N PHE A 259 -15.90 15.47 2.28
CA PHE A 259 -14.94 15.46 1.16
C PHE A 259 -13.91 16.59 1.28
N LEU A 260 -13.14 16.61 2.37
CA LEU A 260 -12.12 17.63 2.66
C LEU A 260 -10.97 17.67 1.65
N TRP A 261 -10.84 16.62 0.84
CA TRP A 261 -9.83 16.49 -0.20
C TRP A 261 -10.17 17.25 -1.49
N HIS A 262 -11.37 17.83 -1.61
CA HIS A 262 -11.70 18.64 -2.78
C HIS A 262 -10.95 19.98 -2.80
N GLY A 263 -10.16 20.17 -3.84
CA GLY A 263 -9.54 21.45 -4.17
C GLY A 263 -8.03 21.36 -4.36
N PRO A 264 -7.32 22.49 -4.27
CA PRO A 264 -5.88 22.56 -4.59
C PRO A 264 -4.99 21.80 -3.59
N ASN A 265 -5.55 21.33 -2.47
CA ASN A 265 -4.79 20.74 -1.38
C ASN A 265 -4.51 19.24 -1.55
N LEU A 266 -5.28 18.53 -2.38
CA LEU A 266 -4.98 17.12 -2.65
C LEU A 266 -3.70 17.03 -3.47
N LYS A 267 -2.66 16.42 -2.91
CA LYS A 267 -1.41 16.12 -3.60
C LYS A 267 -1.56 14.81 -4.36
N ILE A 268 -1.42 14.86 -5.68
CA ILE A 268 -1.39 13.67 -6.54
C ILE A 268 0.03 13.51 -7.08
N GLN A 269 0.63 12.34 -6.88
CA GLN A 269 2.04 12.11 -7.21
C GLN A 269 2.30 10.68 -7.69
N ALA A 270 3.41 10.48 -8.38
CA ALA A 270 3.91 9.15 -8.70
C ALA A 270 5.10 8.79 -7.82
N GLN A 271 5.12 7.55 -7.35
CA GLN A 271 6.16 7.03 -6.47
C GLN A 271 6.57 5.61 -6.88
N THR A 272 7.66 5.13 -6.32
CA THR A 272 8.06 3.72 -6.37
C THR A 272 8.51 3.27 -4.99
N PHE A 273 8.57 1.96 -4.77
CA PHE A 273 9.07 1.42 -3.51
C PHE A 273 10.59 1.35 -3.49
N VAL A 274 11.18 1.79 -2.40
CA VAL A 274 12.54 1.42 -2.01
C VAL A 274 12.51 0.55 -0.76
N GLU A 275 13.29 -0.52 -0.77
CA GLU A 275 13.38 -1.49 0.33
C GLU A 275 14.77 -1.45 0.95
N TYR A 276 14.85 -1.44 2.27
CA TYR A 276 16.11 -1.45 3.01
C TYR A 276 16.78 -2.82 2.94
N GLN A 277 18.03 -2.83 2.49
CA GLN A 277 18.81 -4.02 2.19
C GLN A 277 19.73 -4.41 3.34
N LYS A 278 20.20 -5.67 3.33
CA LYS A 278 21.13 -6.20 4.35
C LYS A 278 22.47 -5.48 4.37
N ASP A 279 22.89 -4.90 3.24
CA ASP A 279 24.11 -4.10 3.09
C ASP A 279 23.94 -2.66 3.59
N GLY A 280 22.76 -2.30 4.09
CA GLY A 280 22.43 -0.95 4.58
C GLY A 280 22.01 0.04 3.49
N SER A 281 21.91 -0.40 2.23
CA SER A 281 21.44 0.44 1.12
C SER A 281 19.91 0.41 0.98
N TRP A 282 19.38 1.41 0.27
CA TRP A 282 18.00 1.42 -0.21
C TRP A 282 18.00 1.09 -1.70
N LYS A 283 17.15 0.15 -2.13
CA LYS A 283 17.04 -0.26 -3.54
C LYS A 283 15.59 -0.33 -3.96
N GLU A 284 15.30 0.04 -5.21
CA GLU A 284 14.05 -0.30 -5.86
C GLU A 284 14.03 -1.82 -6.07
N VAL A 285 13.02 -2.50 -5.55
CA VAL A 285 12.92 -3.98 -5.58
C VAL A 285 11.70 -4.48 -6.32
N CYS A 286 10.71 -3.61 -6.58
CA CYS A 286 9.44 -4.03 -7.13
C CYS A 286 9.51 -4.26 -8.65
N GLY A 287 10.49 -3.67 -9.35
CA GLY A 287 10.81 -3.99 -10.75
C GLY A 287 11.16 -5.47 -10.94
N ASP A 288 11.93 -6.04 -10.01
CA ASP A 288 12.29 -7.46 -10.00
C ASP A 288 11.16 -8.38 -9.52
N ARG A 289 10.03 -7.81 -9.07
CA ARG A 289 8.87 -8.52 -8.52
C ARG A 289 7.59 -8.30 -9.34
N GLN A 290 7.74 -8.00 -10.61
CA GLN A 290 6.61 -7.87 -11.54
C GLN A 290 5.97 -9.25 -11.78
N PHE A 291 4.64 -9.29 -11.85
CA PHE A 291 3.92 -10.53 -12.17
C PHE A 291 4.10 -10.82 -13.66
N VAL A 292 5.07 -11.68 -13.97
CA VAL A 292 5.26 -12.16 -15.34
C VAL A 292 4.18 -13.20 -15.63
N ALA A 293 3.26 -12.83 -16.51
CA ALA A 293 2.29 -13.77 -17.09
C ALA A 293 2.89 -14.30 -18.41
N SER A 294 3.26 -15.58 -18.41
CA SER A 294 3.47 -16.36 -19.63
C SER A 294 2.26 -17.25 -19.86
N LEU A 295 2.06 -17.77 -21.08
CA LEU A 295 0.89 -18.57 -21.46
C LEU A 295 0.57 -19.69 -20.45
N ASP A 296 1.58 -20.29 -19.83
CA ASP A 296 1.42 -21.42 -18.91
C ASP A 296 1.91 -21.14 -17.46
N THR A 297 2.38 -19.92 -17.16
CA THR A 297 2.94 -19.62 -15.84
C THR A 297 2.60 -18.20 -15.38
N VAL A 298 2.32 -18.08 -14.08
CA VAL A 298 2.15 -16.79 -13.41
C VAL A 298 3.11 -16.77 -12.23
N MET A 299 4.02 -15.81 -12.22
CA MET A 299 4.71 -15.46 -10.98
C MET A 299 3.67 -14.94 -10.00
N SER A 300 3.51 -15.55 -8.83
CA SER A 300 2.57 -15.09 -7.81
C SER A 300 3.04 -15.50 -6.43
N GLY A 301 2.44 -14.90 -5.41
CA GLY A 301 2.67 -15.33 -4.05
C GLY A 301 2.03 -16.65 -3.72
N ARG A 302 2.76 -17.48 -2.98
CA ARG A 302 2.16 -18.62 -2.31
C ARG A 302 1.01 -18.14 -1.43
N TYR A 303 -0.17 -18.69 -1.67
CA TYR A 303 -1.32 -18.45 -0.82
C TYR A 303 -1.09 -19.04 0.58
N VAL A 304 -1.30 -18.21 1.61
CA VAL A 304 -1.25 -18.61 3.02
C VAL A 304 -2.68 -18.58 3.58
N PRO A 305 -3.26 -19.74 3.95
CA PRO A 305 -4.58 -19.80 4.56
C PRO A 305 -4.67 -18.95 5.83
N MET A 306 -5.79 -18.27 6.05
CA MET A 306 -6.08 -17.43 7.21
C MET A 306 -5.84 -18.16 8.53
N ALA A 307 -6.21 -19.44 8.63
CA ALA A 307 -5.98 -20.25 9.83
C ALA A 307 -4.49 -20.45 10.18
N LYS A 308 -3.58 -20.29 9.20
CA LYS A 308 -2.13 -20.37 9.39
C LYS A 308 -1.48 -19.00 9.63
N ARG A 309 -2.25 -17.91 9.48
CA ARG A 309 -1.72 -16.55 9.64
C ARG A 309 -1.54 -16.23 11.12
N LEU A 310 -0.34 -15.77 11.46
CA LEU A 310 0.02 -15.40 12.82
C LEU A 310 -0.48 -13.99 13.15
N ASN A 311 -0.62 -13.70 14.45
CA ASN A 311 -0.95 -12.35 14.90
C ASN A 311 0.16 -11.35 14.45
N PRO A 312 -0.19 -10.28 13.72
CA PRO A 312 0.79 -9.32 13.17
C PRO A 312 1.58 -8.54 14.22
N GLU A 313 1.09 -8.46 15.46
CA GLU A 313 1.83 -7.87 16.59
C GLU A 313 2.87 -8.82 17.18
N ARG A 314 2.75 -10.13 16.92
CA ARG A 314 3.67 -11.17 17.44
C ARG A 314 4.69 -11.60 16.39
N CYS A 315 4.26 -11.70 15.13
CA CYS A 315 5.10 -12.11 14.02
C CYS A 315 5.00 -11.11 12.87
N ARG A 316 6.14 -10.86 12.22
CA ARG A 316 6.18 -10.06 11.00
C ARG A 316 5.55 -10.85 9.87
N VAL A 317 4.34 -10.42 9.55
CA VAL A 317 3.39 -11.20 8.78
C VAL A 317 3.77 -11.21 7.29
N ASN A 318 4.37 -10.11 6.81
CA ASN A 318 4.97 -9.98 5.48
C ASN A 318 6.17 -10.90 5.21
N ASP A 319 6.74 -11.54 6.24
CA ASP A 319 7.77 -12.57 6.02
C ASP A 319 7.16 -13.85 5.40
N LEU A 320 5.86 -14.10 5.59
CA LEU A 320 5.15 -15.26 5.05
C LEU A 320 4.69 -15.01 3.61
N ASP A 321 4.24 -13.78 3.32
CA ASP A 321 3.81 -13.35 1.98
C ASP A 321 4.95 -12.64 1.23
N GLY A 322 6.21 -12.86 1.60
CA GLY A 322 7.35 -12.21 0.94
C GLY A 322 7.87 -12.99 -0.27
N ASP A 323 7.70 -14.31 -0.27
CA ASP A 323 8.33 -15.21 -1.23
C ASP A 323 7.58 -15.22 -2.56
N PHE A 324 8.25 -14.75 -3.62
CA PHE A 324 7.76 -14.67 -4.99
C PHE A 324 8.16 -15.93 -5.74
N GLU A 325 7.20 -16.82 -6.02
CA GLU A 325 7.45 -18.13 -6.63
C GLU A 325 6.81 -18.18 -8.03
N LEU A 326 7.44 -18.94 -8.93
CA LEU A 326 6.84 -19.27 -10.23
C LEU A 326 5.75 -20.32 -10.00
N ILE A 327 4.50 -19.98 -10.29
CA ILE A 327 3.38 -20.91 -10.22
C ILE A 327 3.04 -21.35 -11.64
N TYR A 328 3.02 -22.67 -11.86
CA TYR A 328 2.53 -23.23 -13.12
C TYR A 328 1.01 -23.20 -13.10
N LEU A 329 0.42 -22.62 -14.15
CA LEU A 329 -1.01 -22.78 -14.40
C LEU A 329 -1.17 -24.24 -14.84
N THR A 330 -1.69 -25.09 -13.96
CA THR A 330 -2.16 -26.40 -14.40
C THR A 330 -3.27 -26.13 -15.42
N ALA A 331 -3.09 -26.62 -16.65
CA ALA A 331 -3.98 -26.45 -17.80
C ALA A 331 -5.35 -27.13 -17.62
N SER A 332 -5.99 -26.94 -16.46
CA SER A 332 -7.13 -27.73 -16.00
C SER A 332 -8.23 -26.92 -15.33
N ASP A 333 -8.11 -25.60 -15.27
CA ASP A 333 -9.28 -24.73 -15.10
C ASP A 333 -9.53 -24.13 -16.47
N ASP A 334 -9.92 -24.99 -17.43
CA ASP A 334 -10.69 -24.53 -18.58
C ASP A 334 -11.81 -23.68 -17.96
N TYR A 335 -11.77 -22.37 -18.26
CA TYR A 335 -12.95 -21.55 -18.13
C TYR A 335 -13.96 -22.22 -19.05
N ASP A 336 -14.77 -23.11 -18.50
CA ASP A 336 -16.14 -23.28 -18.95
C ASP A 336 -16.72 -21.87 -18.81
N ASP A 337 -16.50 -21.05 -19.85
CA ASP A 337 -17.39 -19.99 -20.26
C ASP A 337 -18.74 -20.70 -20.44
N ASP A 338 -19.42 -20.96 -19.32
CA ASP A 338 -20.86 -21.06 -19.27
C ASP A 338 -21.32 -19.67 -19.70
N ASP A 339 -21.35 -19.49 -21.02
CA ASP A 339 -22.18 -18.56 -21.74
C ASP A 339 -23.60 -18.75 -21.17
N ASP A 340 -23.91 -18.04 -20.09
CA ASP A 340 -25.27 -17.70 -19.64
C ASP A 340 -25.90 -16.77 -20.69
N ASP A 341 -25.98 -17.27 -21.93
CA ASP A 341 -26.66 -16.70 -23.09
C ASP A 341 -28.15 -17.13 -23.09
N ASP A 342 -28.72 -17.33 -21.90
CA ASP A 342 -30.13 -17.67 -21.70
C ASP A 342 -30.72 -16.90 -20.51
N MET A 343 -30.93 -15.59 -20.67
CA MET A 343 -32.10 -14.94 -20.07
C MET A 343 -32.71 -13.87 -21.00
N TYR A 344 -33.91 -14.23 -21.46
CA TYR A 344 -34.91 -13.46 -22.21
C TYR A 344 -35.26 -12.09 -21.65
#